data_AF-A0A252BSF6-F1
#
_entry.id   AF-A0A252BSF6-F1
#
_cell.length_a   1.000
_cell.length_b   1.000
_cell.length_c   1.000
_cell.angle_alpha   90.00
_cell.angle_beta   90.00
_cell.angle_gamma   90.00
#
_symmetry.space_group_name_H-M   'P 1'
#
loop_
_entity.id
_entity.type
_entity.pdbx_description
1 polymer ?
#
loop_
_entity_poly.entity_id
_entity_poly.type
_entity_poly.pdbx_seq_one_letter_code
_entity_poly.pdbx_strand_id
1 'polypeptide(L)'
;MVYRAYDFSVKLYCRAYNQGWYASGLIVRSWFYIVFVFSLFMVLTRILEIYCWILLISCIFVNLYAFGILDSRNQLVWKIGMFLERLTEPVLAPVRRVLPTPGGVDFSPMVVLLGIQYVIQPLLADVFRALILH
;
A
#
# COMPACT_ATOMS: atom_id res chain seq x y z
N MET A 1 5.09 -10.74 0.51
CA MET A 1 6.02 -11.28 -0.51
C MET A 1 6.71 -10.18 -1.33
N VAL A 2 6.03 -9.09 -1.69
CA VAL A 2 6.57 -7.93 -2.42
C VAL A 2 7.82 -7.31 -1.76
N TYR A 3 7.85 -7.16 -0.43
CA TYR A 3 9.02 -6.70 0.33
C TYR A 3 10.33 -7.46 0.07
N ARG A 4 10.25 -8.75 -0.29
CA ARG A 4 11.44 -9.59 -0.54
C ARG A 4 12.14 -9.23 -1.85
N ALA A 5 11.38 -8.73 -2.83
CA ALA A 5 11.95 -8.21 -4.08
C ALA A 5 12.69 -6.88 -3.85
N TYR A 6 12.20 -6.03 -2.95
CA TYR A 6 12.85 -4.76 -2.59
C TYR A 6 14.13 -4.98 -1.79
N ASP A 7 14.14 -5.90 -0.83
CA ASP A 7 15.33 -6.22 -0.03
C ASP A 7 16.54 -6.62 -0.89
N PHE A 8 16.30 -7.32 -2.00
CA PHE A 8 17.35 -7.70 -2.95
C PHE A 8 17.96 -6.48 -3.66
N SER A 9 17.12 -5.54 -4.13
CA SER A 9 17.58 -4.30 -4.76
C SER A 9 18.30 -3.37 -3.78
N VAL A 10 17.82 -3.26 -2.53
CA VAL A 10 18.50 -2.50 -1.46
C VAL A 10 19.90 -3.06 -1.20
N LYS A 11 20.02 -4.40 -1.13
CA LYS A 11 21.32 -5.07 -0.89
C LYS A 11 22.33 -4.81 -2.00
N LEU A 12 21.90 -4.84 -3.26
CA LEU A 12 22.77 -4.51 -4.41
C LEU A 12 23.24 -3.07 -4.35
N TYR A 13 22.33 -2.14 -4.03
CA TYR A 13 22.63 -0.73 -3.88
C TYR A 13 23.64 -0.47 -2.74
N CYS A 14 23.40 -1.03 -1.54
CA CYS A 14 24.34 -0.91 -0.42
C CYS A 14 25.70 -1.55 -0.72
N ARG A 15 25.73 -2.67 -1.47
CA ARG A 15 26.99 -3.29 -1.91
C ARG A 15 27.77 -2.36 -2.84
N ALA A 16 27.09 -1.72 -3.77
CA ALA A 16 27.72 -0.83 -4.72
C ALA A 16 28.16 0.50 -4.08
N TYR A 17 27.42 1.02 -3.09
CA TYR A 17 27.84 2.16 -2.27
C TYR A 17 29.10 1.81 -1.45
N ASN A 18 29.13 0.65 -0.79
CA ASN A 18 30.31 0.23 -0.01
C ASN A 18 31.60 0.01 -0.84
N GLN A 19 31.50 -0.03 -2.18
CA GLN A 19 32.61 -0.34 -3.09
C GLN A 19 33.32 0.89 -3.68
N GLY A 20 33.01 2.12 -3.26
CA GLY A 20 33.92 3.27 -3.53
C GLY A 20 33.86 3.91 -4.93
N TRP A 21 32.80 3.69 -5.71
CA TRP A 21 32.68 4.12 -7.12
C TRP A 21 32.57 5.65 -7.36
N TYR A 22 32.77 6.47 -6.33
CA TYR A 22 32.60 7.94 -6.34
C TYR A 22 33.71 8.72 -7.07
N ALA A 23 34.79 8.04 -7.49
CA ALA A 23 36.02 8.68 -7.95
C ALA A 23 35.97 9.30 -9.37
N SER A 24 34.85 9.18 -10.09
CA SER A 24 34.72 9.66 -11.48
C SER A 24 33.45 10.51 -11.64
N GLY A 25 33.62 11.82 -11.81
CA GLY A 25 32.54 12.83 -11.76
C GLY A 25 31.33 12.61 -12.69
N LEU A 26 31.49 11.84 -13.78
CA LEU A 26 30.38 11.43 -14.66
C LEU A 26 29.50 10.32 -14.06
N ILE A 27 30.08 9.42 -13.26
CA ILE A 27 29.37 8.33 -12.59
C ILE A 27 28.58 8.86 -11.39
N VAL A 28 29.13 9.84 -10.66
CA VAL A 28 28.49 10.41 -9.45
C VAL A 28 27.14 11.07 -9.77
N ARG A 29 27.05 11.77 -10.91
CA ARG A 29 25.81 12.46 -11.33
C ARG A 29 24.71 11.47 -11.71
N SER A 30 25.07 10.39 -12.43
CA SER A 30 24.13 9.32 -12.79
C SER A 30 23.69 8.50 -11.57
N TRP A 31 24.61 8.27 -10.63
CA TRP A 31 24.33 7.55 -9.40
C TRP A 31 23.31 8.29 -8.53
N PHE A 32 23.50 9.59 -8.32
CA PHE A 32 22.63 10.41 -7.48
C PHE A 32 21.15 10.33 -7.90
N TYR A 33 20.87 10.35 -9.21
CA TYR A 33 19.51 10.19 -9.74
C TYR A 33 18.91 8.83 -9.38
N ILE A 34 19.68 7.74 -9.51
CA ILE A 34 19.22 6.38 -9.19
C ILE A 34 18.90 6.25 -7.69
N VAL A 35 19.77 6.79 -6.81
CA VAL A 35 19.52 6.80 -5.36
C VAL A 35 18.24 7.53 -5.02
N PHE A 36 18.09 8.74 -5.58
CA PHE A 36 16.97 9.63 -5.27
C PHE A 36 15.64 9.01 -5.69
N VAL A 37 15.58 8.47 -6.92
CA VAL A 37 14.40 7.77 -7.45
C VAL A 37 14.07 6.53 -6.60
N PHE A 38 15.08 5.77 -6.17
CA PHE A 38 14.89 4.61 -5.30
C PHE A 38 14.34 4.98 -3.92
N SER A 39 14.88 6.04 -3.30
CA SER A 39 14.39 6.55 -2.01
C SER A 39 12.94 7.04 -2.10
N LEU A 40 12.59 7.81 -3.14
CA LEU A 40 11.21 8.28 -3.36
C LEU A 40 10.24 7.11 -3.48
N PHE A 41 10.62 6.10 -4.27
CA PHE A 41 9.82 4.91 -4.49
C PHE A 41 9.60 4.10 -3.21
N MET A 42 10.64 3.96 -2.37
CA MET A 42 10.50 3.29 -1.07
C MET A 42 9.49 4.01 -0.18
N VAL A 43 9.56 5.34 -0.09
CA VAL A 43 8.62 6.13 0.72
C VAL A 43 7.19 5.94 0.22
N LEU A 44 6.96 5.99 -1.09
CA LEU A 44 5.63 5.78 -1.69
C LEU A 44 5.08 4.39 -1.34
N THR A 45 5.91 3.36 -1.44
CA THR A 45 5.51 1.98 -1.12
C THR A 45 5.17 1.82 0.36
N ARG A 46 5.92 2.49 1.25
CA ARG A 46 5.62 2.51 2.70
C ARG A 46 4.28 3.17 3.00
N ILE A 47 3.98 4.29 2.34
CA ILE A 47 2.69 4.99 2.50
C ILE A 47 1.55 4.07 2.05
N LEU A 48 1.71 3.39 0.92
CA LEU A 48 0.71 2.44 0.41
C LEU A 48 0.48 1.27 1.37
N GLU A 49 1.54 0.77 2.01
CA GLU A 49 1.41 -0.28 3.04
C GLU A 49 0.62 0.21 4.26
N ILE A 50 0.91 1.41 4.76
CA ILE A 50 0.16 2.01 5.88
C ILE A 50 -1.32 2.16 5.50
N TYR A 51 -1.60 2.56 4.26
CA TYR A 51 -2.97 2.64 3.76
C TYR A 51 -3.67 1.27 3.72
N CYS A 52 -2.97 0.20 3.31
CA CYS A 52 -3.50 -1.17 3.40
C CYS A 52 -3.84 -1.58 4.84
N TRP A 53 -3.00 -1.23 5.82
CA TRP A 53 -3.29 -1.51 7.23
C TRP A 53 -4.56 -0.79 7.71
N ILE A 54 -4.76 0.46 7.31
CA ILE A 54 -5.97 1.22 7.62
C ILE A 54 -7.21 0.55 6.99
N LEU A 55 -7.12 0.13 5.73
CA LEU A 55 -8.19 -0.60 5.04
C LEU A 55 -8.51 -1.93 5.73
N LEU A 56 -7.49 -2.65 6.19
CA LEU A 56 -7.65 -3.91 6.92
C LEU A 56 -8.39 -3.68 8.25
N ILE A 57 -8.02 -2.65 9.02
CA ILE A 57 -8.72 -2.28 10.26
C ILE A 57 -10.16 -1.88 9.95
N SER A 58 -10.39 -1.11 8.89
CA SER A 58 -11.73 -0.71 8.46
C SER A 58 -12.61 -1.90 8.09
N CYS A 59 -12.04 -2.90 7.39
CA CYS A 59 -12.72 -4.13 7.05
C CYS A 59 -13.18 -4.89 8.30
N ILE A 60 -12.29 -5.03 9.29
CA ILE A 60 -12.60 -5.71 10.55
C ILE A 60 -13.69 -4.95 11.30
N PHE A 61 -13.59 -3.61 11.35
CA PHE A 61 -14.52 -2.76 12.07
C PHE A 61 -15.96 -2.86 11.53
N VAL A 62 -16.13 -2.78 10.21
CA VAL A 62 -17.47 -2.88 9.56
C VAL A 62 -18.07 -4.27 9.79
N ASN A 63 -17.26 -5.33 9.73
CA ASN A 63 -17.73 -6.69 9.97
C ASN A 63 -18.11 -6.94 11.44
N LEU A 64 -17.34 -6.39 12.38
CA LEU A 64 -17.66 -6.43 13.82
C LEU A 64 -18.98 -5.69 14.12
N TYR A 65 -19.23 -4.58 13.42
CA TYR A 65 -20.49 -3.85 13.50
C TYR A 65 -21.66 -4.67 12.94
N ALA A 66 -21.48 -5.30 11.77
CA ALA A 66 -22.50 -6.14 11.14
C ALA A 66 -22.89 -7.37 11.98
N PHE A 67 -21.92 -7.98 12.68
CA PHE A 67 -22.17 -9.11 13.59
C PHE A 67 -22.77 -8.71 14.95
N GLY A 68 -23.04 -7.43 15.18
CA GLY A 68 -23.64 -6.95 16.44
C GLY A 68 -22.70 -7.06 17.66
N ILE A 69 -21.39 -7.23 17.43
CA ILE A 69 -20.38 -7.33 18.49
C ILE A 69 -20.06 -5.94 19.04
N LEU A 70 -20.11 -4.92 18.18
CA LEU A 70 -19.93 -3.52 18.54
C LEU A 70 -21.29 -2.81 18.61
N ASP A 71 -21.59 -2.20 19.75
CA ASP A 71 -22.83 -1.45 19.93
C ASP A 71 -22.68 -0.01 19.39
N SER A 72 -23.44 0.32 18.34
CA SER A 72 -23.54 1.68 17.77
C SER A 72 -24.00 2.75 18.77
N ARG A 73 -24.62 2.36 19.87
CA ARG A 73 -25.08 3.30 20.90
C ARG A 73 -23.91 4.01 21.59
N ASN A 74 -22.71 3.44 21.53
CA ASN A 74 -21.52 4.10 22.03
C ASN A 74 -21.00 5.14 21.01
N GLN A 75 -20.98 6.40 21.43
CA GLN A 75 -20.55 7.52 20.59
C GLN A 75 -19.12 7.34 20.04
N LEU A 76 -18.25 6.64 20.76
CA LEU A 76 -16.87 6.39 20.32
C LEU A 76 -16.82 5.44 19.11
N VAL A 77 -17.57 4.35 19.16
CA VAL A 77 -17.68 3.37 18.07
C VAL A 77 -18.24 4.05 16.82
N TRP A 78 -19.31 4.81 16.98
CA TRP A 78 -19.93 5.54 15.87
C TRP A 78 -18.97 6.55 15.20
N LYS A 79 -18.21 7.31 16.01
CA LYS A 79 -17.21 8.27 15.49
C LYS A 79 -16.10 7.57 14.70
N ILE A 80 -15.57 6.47 15.22
CA ILE A 80 -14.53 5.68 14.54
C ILE A 80 -15.08 5.10 13.24
N GLY A 81 -16.26 4.50 13.26
CA GLY A 81 -16.90 3.94 12.07
C GLY A 81 -17.10 4.97 10.97
N MET A 82 -17.63 6.15 11.30
CA MET A 82 -17.81 7.22 10.33
C MET A 82 -16.48 7.76 9.78
N PHE A 83 -15.44 7.83 10.60
CA PHE A 83 -14.11 8.25 10.16
C PHE A 83 -13.50 7.24 9.18
N LEU A 84 -13.56 5.95 9.52
CA LEU A 84 -13.12 4.84 8.68
C LEU A 84 -13.88 4.81 7.36
N GLU A 85 -15.21 4.95 7.40
CA GLU A 85 -16.04 4.95 6.20
C GLU A 85 -15.65 6.11 5.28
N ARG A 86 -15.51 7.34 5.79
CA ARG A 86 -15.08 8.50 4.99
C ARG A 86 -13.69 8.33 4.37
N LEU A 87 -12.77 7.67 5.07
CA LEU A 87 -11.41 7.40 4.55
C LEU A 87 -11.41 6.34 3.44
N THR A 88 -12.36 5.41 3.47
CA THR A 88 -12.39 4.23 2.60
C THR A 88 -13.41 4.35 1.48
N GLU A 89 -14.42 5.20 1.62
CA GLU A 89 -15.47 5.52 0.65
C GLU A 89 -14.95 5.84 -0.75
N PRO A 90 -13.93 6.70 -0.98
CA PRO A 90 -13.45 6.99 -2.34
C PRO A 90 -12.93 5.74 -3.07
N VAL A 91 -12.46 4.73 -2.34
CA VAL A 91 -11.94 3.47 -2.90
C VAL A 91 -13.01 2.38 -2.93
N LEU A 92 -13.90 2.36 -1.94
CA LEU A 92 -14.98 1.39 -1.81
C LEU A 92 -16.18 1.68 -2.72
N ALA A 93 -16.47 2.96 -3.00
CA ALA A 93 -17.60 3.38 -3.82
C ALA A 93 -17.63 2.72 -5.22
N PRO A 94 -16.53 2.68 -5.99
CA PRO A 94 -16.54 1.97 -7.28
C PRO A 94 -16.73 0.46 -7.12
N VAL A 95 -16.19 -0.14 -6.05
CA VAL A 95 -16.30 -1.59 -5.81
C VAL A 95 -17.73 -1.99 -5.39
N ARG A 96 -18.39 -1.18 -4.55
CA ARG A 96 -19.80 -1.36 -4.13
C ARG A 96 -20.78 -1.28 -5.31
N ARG A 97 -20.42 -0.63 -6.43
CA ARG A 97 -21.26 -0.61 -7.65
C ARG A 97 -21.22 -1.93 -8.42
N VAL A 98 -20.15 -2.70 -8.29
CA VAL A 98 -19.95 -3.97 -8.98
C VAL A 98 -20.37 -5.15 -8.12
N LEU A 99 -20.19 -5.04 -6.80
CA LEU A 99 -20.56 -6.07 -5.83
C LEU A 99 -21.85 -5.68 -5.10
N PRO A 100 -23.01 -6.27 -5.45
CA PRO A 100 -24.21 -6.13 -4.63
C PRO A 100 -23.97 -6.81 -3.28
N THR A 101 -24.12 -6.08 -2.16
CA THR A 101 -23.85 -6.62 -0.83
C THR A 101 -24.92 -7.63 -0.40
N PRO A 102 -24.62 -8.94 -0.33
CA PRO A 102 -25.60 -9.91 0.13
C PRO A 102 -25.64 -9.90 1.67
N GLY A 103 -26.81 -9.61 2.26
CA GLY A 103 -27.09 -9.99 3.65
C GLY A 103 -26.37 -9.22 4.76
N GLY A 104 -26.00 -7.96 4.56
CA GLY A 104 -25.52 -7.08 5.65
C GLY A 104 -24.05 -7.23 6.04
N VAL A 105 -23.30 -8.14 5.40
CA VAL A 105 -21.84 -8.26 5.56
C VAL A 105 -21.14 -7.68 4.33
N ASP A 106 -20.49 -6.53 4.51
CA ASP A 106 -19.72 -5.87 3.45
C ASP A 106 -18.34 -6.53 3.25
N PHE A 107 -18.23 -7.39 2.24
CA PHE A 107 -16.94 -7.96 1.81
C PHE A 107 -16.14 -7.04 0.87
N SER A 108 -16.73 -5.93 0.41
CA SER A 108 -16.10 -4.95 -0.49
C SER A 108 -14.71 -4.48 -0.03
N PRO A 109 -14.46 -4.19 1.27
CA PRO A 109 -13.13 -3.81 1.73
C PRO A 109 -12.08 -4.90 1.59
N MET A 110 -12.48 -6.16 1.75
CA MET A 110 -11.57 -7.30 1.60
C MET A 110 -11.16 -7.49 0.14
N VAL A 111 -12.10 -7.29 -0.80
CA VAL A 111 -11.82 -7.32 -2.24
C VAL A 111 -10.88 -6.19 -2.65
N VAL A 112 -11.08 -4.97 -2.14
CA VAL A 112 -10.16 -3.84 -2.36
C VAL A 112 -8.77 -4.16 -1.84
N LEU A 113 -8.66 -4.67 -0.61
CA LEU A 113 -7.38 -5.03 -0.01
C LEU A 113 -6.63 -6.07 -0.85
N LEU A 114 -7.33 -7.10 -1.32
CA LEU A 114 -6.75 -8.12 -2.20
C LEU A 114 -6.30 -7.51 -3.54
N GLY A 115 -7.10 -6.62 -4.14
CA GLY A 115 -6.73 -5.91 -5.36
C GLY A 115 -5.46 -5.07 -5.19
N ILE A 116 -5.36 -4.30 -4.10
CA ILE A 116 -4.17 -3.48 -3.85
C ILE A 116 -2.94 -4.38 -3.61
N GLN A 117 -3.07 -5.43 -2.80
CA GLN A 117 -1.94 -6.28 -2.41
C GLN A 117 -1.43 -7.18 -3.56
N TYR A 118 -2.34 -7.71 -4.39
CA TYR A 118 -2.00 -8.70 -5.42
C TYR A 118 -1.96 -8.15 -6.84
N VAL A 119 -2.53 -6.96 -7.10
CA VAL A 119 -2.50 -6.34 -8.43
C VAL A 119 -1.63 -5.10 -8.42
N ILE A 120 -1.95 -4.11 -7.57
CA ILE A 120 -1.30 -2.79 -7.63
C ILE A 120 0.15 -2.85 -7.13
N GLN A 121 0.40 -3.49 -5.98
CA GLN A 121 1.76 -3.58 -5.42
C GLN A 121 2.78 -4.28 -6.33
N PRO A 122 2.50 -5.47 -6.93
CA PRO A 122 3.43 -6.08 -7.86
C PRO A 122 3.56 -5.29 -9.16
N LEU A 123 2.46 -4.74 -9.69
CA LEU A 123 2.49 -3.91 -10.90
C LEU A 123 3.40 -2.68 -10.72
N LEU A 124 3.29 -2.00 -9.57
CA LEU A 124 4.15 -0.86 -9.22
C LEU A 124 5.64 -1.26 -9.19
N ALA A 125 5.93 -2.44 -8.64
CA ALA A 125 7.29 -2.98 -8.58
C ALA A 125 7.85 -3.31 -9.97
N ASP A 126 7.03 -3.86 -10.86
CA ASP A 126 7.43 -4.21 -12.21
C ASP A 126 7.63 -2.98 -13.09
N VAL A 127 6.79 -1.94 -12.94
CA VAL A 127 7.01 -0.63 -13.57
C VAL A 127 8.33 -0.01 -13.12
N PHE A 128 8.63 -0.06 -11.82
CA PHE A 128 9.89 0.46 -11.28
C PHE A 128 11.11 -0.28 -11.82
N ARG A 129 11.04 -1.61 -11.90
CA ARG A 129 12.09 -2.44 -12.52
C ARG A 129 12.28 -2.09 -13.99
N ALA A 130 11.20 -1.95 -14.74
CA ALA A 130 11.26 -1.59 -16.15
C ALA A 130 11.90 -0.20 -16.37
N LEU A 131 11.59 0.77 -15.50
CA LEU A 131 12.19 2.11 -15.53
C LEU A 131 13.69 2.12 -15.21
N ILE A 132 14.16 1.21 -14.35
CA ILE A 132 15.57 1.14 -13.94
C ILE A 132 16.44 0.32 -14.88
N LEU A 133 15.85 -0.69 -15.52
CA LEU A 133 16.53 -1.56 -16.48
C LEU A 133 16.66 -0.92 -17.86
N HIS A 134 15.94 0.17 -18.12
CA HIS A 134 15.94 0.91 -19.38
C HIS A 134 16.60 2.29 -19.23
#